data_AF-A0A7K0BL28-F1
#
_entry.id   AF-A0A7K0BL28-F1
#
_cell.length_a   1.000
_cell.length_b   1.000
_cell.length_c   1.000
_cell.angle_alpha   90.00
_cell.angle_beta   90.00
_cell.angle_gamma   90.00
#
_symmetry.space_group_name_H-M   'P 1'
#
loop_
_entity.id
_entity.type
_entity.pdbx_description
1 polymer ?
#
loop_
_entity_poly.entity_id
_entity_poly.type
_entity_poly.pdbx_seq_one_letter_code
_entity_poly.pdbx_strand_id
1 'polypeptide(L)'
;MEKNTVIKLKTFNGTLKPTTKVKVRENYWKLIGEKGIVIEEADFNPEKVLVVFEKNIDDFDLENHNPIKNSLYIDKKDLELY
;
A
#
# COMPACT_ATOMS: atom_id res chain seq x y z
N MET A 1 10.16 3.28 -8.58
CA MET A 1 9.34 2.11 -8.97
C MET A 1 8.43 2.58 -10.07
N GLU A 2 8.39 1.85 -11.17
CA GLU A 2 7.68 2.23 -12.39
C GLU A 2 6.33 1.51 -12.48
N LYS A 3 5.44 2.01 -13.33
CA LYS A 3 4.17 1.35 -13.65
C LYS A 3 4.40 -0.09 -14.14
N ASN A 4 3.49 -0.99 -13.78
CA ASN A 4 3.52 -2.44 -14.00
C ASN A 4 4.65 -3.18 -13.27
N THR A 5 5.35 -2.53 -12.34
CA THR A 5 6.30 -3.22 -11.46
C THR A 5 5.55 -4.04 -10.41
N VAL A 6 5.92 -5.32 -10.28
CA VAL A 6 5.45 -6.20 -9.21
C VAL A 6 6.26 -5.94 -7.95
N ILE A 7 5.58 -5.72 -6.83
CA ILE A 7 6.20 -5.30 -5.58
C ILE A 7 5.69 -6.12 -4.40
N LYS A 8 6.41 -6.03 -3.28
CA LYS A 8 5.98 -6.43 -1.95
C LYS A 8 5.99 -5.22 -1.02
N LEU A 9 4.98 -5.11 -0.15
CA LEU A 9 4.99 -4.11 0.93
C LEU A 9 5.88 -4.60 2.07
N LYS A 10 6.99 -3.93 2.34
CA LYS A 10 7.91 -4.31 3.45
C LYS A 10 7.69 -3.51 4.74
N THR A 11 7.22 -2.28 4.63
CA THR A 11 6.85 -1.40 5.75
C THR A 11 5.66 -0.53 5.34
N PHE A 12 5.03 0.16 6.29
CA PHE A 12 4.03 1.19 5.97
C PHE A 12 4.30 2.44 6.82
N ASN A 13 4.40 3.58 6.14
CA ASN A 13 4.88 4.84 6.74
C ASN A 13 6.20 4.64 7.51
N GLY A 14 7.13 3.88 6.93
CA GLY A 14 8.47 3.62 7.49
C GLY A 14 8.51 2.69 8.70
N THR A 15 7.42 2.03 9.06
CA THR A 15 7.36 1.17 10.26
C THR A 15 6.69 -0.17 9.99
N LEU A 16 7.02 -1.19 10.79
CA LEU A 16 6.41 -2.52 10.72
C LEU A 16 5.09 -2.64 11.49
N LYS A 17 4.79 -1.65 12.34
CA LYS A 17 3.58 -1.58 13.16
C LYS A 17 3.23 -0.11 13.40
N PRO A 18 1.95 0.23 13.62
CA PRO A 18 1.56 1.60 13.92
C PRO A 18 2.26 2.08 15.22
N THR A 19 2.79 3.30 15.19
CA THR A 19 3.43 3.95 16.35
C THR A 19 2.45 4.70 17.23
N THR A 20 1.22 4.92 16.73
CA THR A 20 0.11 5.57 17.43
C THR A 20 -1.14 4.70 17.32
N LYS A 21 -2.18 5.05 18.08
CA LYS A 21 -3.47 4.35 17.98
C LYS A 21 -4.10 4.67 16.62
N VAL A 22 -4.33 3.63 15.83
CA VAL A 22 -5.01 3.71 14.53
C VAL A 22 -6.39 3.05 14.61
N LYS A 23 -7.35 3.51 13.80
CA LYS A 23 -8.63 2.80 13.67
C LYS A 23 -8.40 1.46 12.97
N VAL A 24 -9.20 0.45 13.33
CA VAL A 24 -9.08 -0.90 12.75
C VAL A 24 -9.16 -0.86 11.21
N ARG A 25 -10.08 -0.04 10.68
CA ARG A 25 -10.32 0.11 9.23
C ARG A 25 -9.25 0.90 8.49
N GLU A 26 -8.39 1.60 9.21
CA GLU A 26 -7.27 2.39 8.67
C GLU A 26 -5.91 1.72 8.98
N ASN A 27 -5.90 0.50 9.53
CA ASN A 27 -4.69 -0.19 9.96
C ASN A 27 -4.01 -0.95 8.79
N TYR A 28 -3.54 -0.20 7.79
CA TYR A 28 -2.94 -0.75 6.57
C TYR A 28 -1.61 -1.50 6.77
N TRP A 29 -1.00 -1.44 7.96
CA TRP A 29 0.13 -2.30 8.34
C TRP A 29 -0.19 -3.80 8.21
N LYS A 30 -1.47 -4.18 8.24
CA LYS A 30 -1.91 -5.56 7.99
C LYS A 30 -1.55 -6.09 6.59
N LEU A 31 -1.29 -5.20 5.63
CA LEU A 31 -0.90 -5.56 4.26
C LEU A 31 0.62 -5.78 4.11
N ILE A 32 1.41 -5.59 5.17
CA ILE A 32 2.86 -5.84 5.11
C ILE A 32 3.08 -7.32 4.81
N GLY A 33 3.92 -7.60 3.82
CA GLY A 33 4.16 -8.92 3.28
C GLY A 33 3.35 -9.25 2.04
N GLU A 34 2.26 -8.52 1.78
CA GLU A 34 1.39 -8.74 0.63
C GLU A 34 2.01 -8.18 -0.65
N LYS A 35 1.61 -8.81 -1.77
CA LYS A 35 2.08 -8.52 -3.11
C LYS A 35 1.11 -7.60 -3.84
N GLY A 36 1.63 -6.75 -4.72
CA GLY A 36 0.84 -5.86 -5.54
C GLY A 36 1.56 -5.42 -6.81
N ILE A 37 0.85 -4.63 -7.62
CA ILE A 37 1.36 -4.06 -8.86
C ILE A 37 1.23 -2.55 -8.79
N VAL A 38 2.30 -1.83 -9.14
CA VAL A 38 2.27 -0.38 -9.32
C VAL A 38 1.46 -0.05 -10.57
N ILE A 39 0.41 0.75 -10.44
CA ILE A 39 -0.44 1.12 -11.58
C ILE A 39 -0.27 2.58 -12.01
N GLU A 40 0.25 3.43 -11.13
CA GLU A 40 0.42 4.86 -11.36
C GLU A 40 1.44 5.48 -10.40
N GLU A 41 2.08 6.56 -10.83
CA GLU A 41 2.81 7.47 -9.93
C GLU A 41 1.85 8.50 -9.36
N ALA A 42 2.05 8.96 -8.13
CA ALA A 42 1.16 9.96 -7.55
C ALA A 42 1.48 11.37 -8.06
N ASP A 43 0.54 12.01 -8.75
CA ASP A 43 0.69 13.40 -9.25
C ASP A 43 1.01 14.43 -8.15
N PHE A 44 0.56 14.17 -6.91
CA PHE A 44 0.75 15.06 -5.76
C PHE A 44 2.04 14.81 -4.98
N ASN A 45 2.72 13.67 -5.20
CA ASN A 45 3.96 13.35 -4.51
C ASN A 45 4.79 12.32 -5.29
N PRO A 46 5.96 12.70 -5.84
CA PRO A 46 6.79 11.80 -6.65
C PRO A 46 7.38 10.63 -5.85
N GLU A 47 7.40 10.68 -4.52
CA GLU A 47 7.85 9.59 -3.67
C GLU A 47 6.77 8.52 -3.46
N LYS A 48 5.52 8.78 -3.88
CA LYS A 48 4.41 7.84 -3.73
C LYS A 48 3.98 7.24 -5.06
N VAL A 49 3.51 6.00 -4.99
CA VAL A 49 2.92 5.26 -6.12
C VAL A 49 1.60 4.65 -5.69
N LEU A 50 0.67 4.53 -6.63
CA LEU A 50 -0.56 3.80 -6.42
C LEU A 50 -0.30 2.31 -6.69
N VAL A 51 -0.46 1.49 -5.66
CA VAL A 51 -0.30 0.04 -5.72
C VAL A 51 -1.68 -0.60 -5.63
N VAL A 52 -2.00 -1.51 -6.55
CA VAL A 52 -3.14 -2.43 -6.40
C VAL A 52 -2.62 -3.74 -5.82
N PHE A 53 -3.13 -4.13 -4.65
CA PHE A 53 -2.78 -5.38 -4.01
C PHE A 53 -3.50 -6.56 -4.68
N GLU A 54 -2.82 -7.69 -4.82
CA GLU A 54 -3.43 -8.95 -5.32
C GLU A 54 -4.48 -9.47 -4.33
N LYS A 55 -4.27 -9.20 -3.05
CA LYS A 55 -5.17 -9.56 -1.96
C LYS A 55 -6.36 -8.60 -1.89
N ASN A 56 -7.54 -9.12 -1.56
CA ASN A 56 -8.72 -8.30 -1.31
C ASN A 56 -8.57 -7.59 0.05
N ILE A 57 -8.55 -6.25 0.07
CA ILE A 57 -8.30 -5.52 1.32
C ILE A 57 -9.49 -5.59 2.29
N ASP A 58 -10.69 -5.89 1.77
CA ASP A 58 -11.88 -6.13 2.58
C ASP A 58 -11.69 -7.34 3.51
N ASP A 59 -10.86 -8.32 3.13
CA ASP A 59 -10.56 -9.51 3.96
C ASP A 59 -9.80 -9.14 5.25
N PHE A 60 -9.27 -7.92 5.34
CA PHE A 60 -8.58 -7.38 6.50
C PHE A 60 -9.41 -6.34 7.29
N ASP A 61 -10.68 -6.15 6.90
CA ASP A 61 -11.59 -5.10 7.38
C ASP A 61 -11.07 -3.67 7.12
N LEU A 62 -10.31 -3.46 6.03
CA LEU A 62 -9.72 -2.16 5.69
C LEU A 62 -10.60 -1.34 4.76
N GLU A 63 -10.47 -0.01 4.81
CA GLU A 63 -11.22 0.91 3.95
C GLU A 63 -10.60 1.04 2.54
N ASN A 64 -11.48 1.06 1.53
CA ASN A 64 -11.13 1.39 0.15
C ASN A 64 -11.39 2.89 -0.07
N HIS A 65 -10.42 3.74 0.24
CA HIS A 65 -10.55 5.19 0.01
C HIS A 65 -10.28 5.63 -1.43
N ASN A 66 -9.58 4.78 -2.19
CA ASN A 66 -9.14 5.13 -3.54
C ASN A 66 -10.18 4.72 -4.58
N PRO A 67 -10.24 5.43 -5.73
CA PRO A 67 -11.18 5.09 -6.81
C PRO A 67 -11.02 3.66 -7.33
N ILE A 68 -9.82 3.10 -7.21
CA ILE A 68 -9.49 1.73 -7.60
C ILE A 68 -9.55 0.85 -6.36
N LYS A 69 -10.38 -0.20 -6.39
CA LYS A 69 -10.48 -1.16 -5.29
C LYS A 69 -9.15 -1.85 -5.03
N ASN A 70 -8.88 -2.17 -3.76
CA ASN A 70 -7.65 -2.81 -3.28
C ASN A 70 -6.39 -1.98 -3.54
N SER A 71 -6.53 -0.67 -3.78
CA SER A 71 -5.40 0.19 -4.06
C SER A 71 -5.05 1.12 -2.90
N LEU A 72 -3.76 1.41 -2.72
CA LEU A 72 -3.24 2.39 -1.76
C LEU A 72 -2.06 3.17 -2.33
N TYR A 73 -1.96 4.46 -1.96
CA TYR A 73 -0.76 5.26 -2.21
C TYR A 73 0.32 4.93 -1.17
N ILE A 74 1.37 4.25 -1.62
CA ILE A 74 2.47 3.79 -0.78
C ILE A 74 3.75 4.58 -1.12
N ASP A 75 4.56 4.87 -0.11
CA ASP A 75 5.89 5.45 -0.31
C ASP A 75 6.80 4.43 -1.03
N LYS A 76 7.52 4.85 -2.07
CA LYS A 76 8.44 3.98 -2.82
C LYS A 76 9.45 3.30 -1.88
N LYS A 77 9.83 3.92 -0.75
CA LYS A 77 10.78 3.37 0.23
C LYS A 77 10.19 2.25 1.08
N ASP A 78 8.87 2.17 1.19
CA ASP A 78 8.12 1.14 1.91
C ASP A 78 7.92 -0.15 1.08
N LEU A 79 8.39 -0.14 -0.16
CA LEU A 79 8.24 -1.23 -1.11
C LEU A 79 9.58 -1.90 -1.41
N GLU A 80 9.53 -3.16 -1.85
CA GLU A 80 10.64 -3.89 -2.45
C GLU A 80 10.19 -4.63 -3.71
N LEU A 81 11.12 -4.94 -4.61
CA LEU A 81 10.84 -5.74 -5.79
C LEU A 81 10.55 -7.19 -5.35
N TYR A 82 9.51 -7.79 -5.94
CA TYR A 82 9.14 -9.19 -5.69
C TYR A 82 9.93 -10.14 -6.59
#